data_AF-A0A165N0W4-F1
#
_entry.id   AF-A0A165N0W4-F1
#
_cell.length_a   1.000
_cell.length_b   1.000
_cell.length_c   1.000
_cell.angle_alpha   90.00
_cell.angle_beta   90.00
_cell.angle_gamma   90.00
#
_symmetry.space_group_name_H-M   'P 1'
#
loop_
_entity.id
_entity.type
_entity.pdbx_description
1 polymer ?
#
loop_
_entity_poly.entity_id
_entity_poly.type
_entity_poly.pdbx_seq_one_letter_code
_entity_poly.pdbx_strand_id
1 'polypeptide(L)'
;MRFYITVLPLLAALAVVPSTNAGIIAYGICQTGCNTVAVACYAAAGFTFGTVVAAAAAPAAILGCNSALGTCSAACAATALIAPIP
;
A
#
# COMPACT_ATOMS: atom_id res chain seq x y z
N MET A 1 18.04 12.19 -42.98
CA MET A 1 17.85 10.71 -43.12
C MET A 1 18.64 9.92 -42.08
N ARG A 2 19.96 10.10 -41.92
CA ARG A 2 20.79 9.39 -40.91
C ARG A 2 20.30 9.55 -39.46
N PHE A 3 19.83 10.74 -39.07
CA PHE A 3 19.25 10.98 -37.75
C PHE A 3 17.96 10.18 -37.47
N TYR A 4 17.13 9.97 -38.50
CA TYR A 4 15.87 9.24 -38.37
C TYR A 4 16.11 7.72 -38.23
N ILE A 5 17.14 7.21 -38.92
CA ILE A 5 17.54 5.79 -38.89
C ILE A 5 18.06 5.38 -37.50
N THR A 6 18.64 6.29 -36.72
CA THR A 6 19.15 6.01 -35.36
C THR A 6 18.15 6.32 -34.26
N VAL A 7 17.34 7.38 -34.43
CA VAL A 7 16.39 7.81 -33.39
C VAL A 7 15.14 6.91 -33.33
N LEU A 8 14.67 6.43 -34.48
CA LEU A 8 13.50 5.54 -34.55
C LEU A 8 13.69 4.19 -33.83
N PRO A 9 14.79 3.43 -34.02
CA PRO A 9 15.00 2.18 -33.29
C PRO A 9 15.26 2.42 -31.79
N LEU A 10 15.86 3.55 -31.42
CA LEU A 10 16.06 3.92 -30.02
C LEU A 10 14.72 4.16 -29.31
N LEU A 11 13.82 4.94 -29.92
CA LEU A 11 12.47 5.16 -29.39
C LEU A 11 11.65 3.86 -29.35
N ALA A 12 11.78 3.00 -30.36
CA ALA A 12 11.14 1.69 -30.36
C ALA A 12 11.67 0.78 -29.24
N ALA A 13 12.98 0.83 -28.94
CA ALA A 13 13.57 0.08 -27.84
C ALA A 13 13.07 0.58 -26.46
N LEU A 14 12.91 1.90 -26.29
CA LEU A 14 12.35 2.49 -25.07
C LEU A 14 10.84 2.25 -24.91
N ALA A 15 10.11 1.90 -25.98
CA ALA A 15 8.70 1.57 -25.89
C ALA A 15 8.42 0.16 -25.35
N VAL A 16 9.45 -0.70 -25.30
CA VAL A 16 9.33 -2.12 -24.89
C VAL A 16 9.92 -2.38 -23.50
N VAL A 17 10.49 -1.38 -22.83
CA VAL A 17 10.92 -1.55 -21.43
C VAL A 17 9.69 -1.80 -20.55
N PRO A 18 9.59 -2.96 -19.88
CA PRO A 18 8.48 -3.23 -18.98
C PRO A 18 8.57 -2.29 -17.77
N SER A 19 7.48 -1.62 -17.44
CA SER A 19 7.35 -0.88 -16.18
C SER A 19 7.41 -1.88 -15.02
N THR A 20 8.46 -1.83 -14.20
CA THR A 20 8.52 -2.64 -12.98
C THR A 20 7.50 -2.12 -11.97
N ASN A 21 6.41 -2.86 -11.75
CA ASN A 21 5.38 -2.55 -10.75
C ASN A 21 5.88 -2.83 -9.31
N ALA A 22 7.00 -2.20 -8.91
CA ALA A 22 7.50 -2.28 -7.53
C ALA A 22 6.46 -1.78 -6.52
N GLY A 23 5.53 -0.94 -6.97
CA GLY A 23 4.43 -0.40 -6.19
C GLY A 23 3.49 -1.44 -5.57
N ILE A 24 3.17 -2.53 -6.28
CA ILE A 24 2.27 -3.57 -5.75
C ILE A 24 2.95 -4.36 -4.62
N ILE A 25 4.24 -4.66 -4.79
CA ILE A 25 5.03 -5.35 -3.76
C ILE A 25 5.17 -4.44 -2.54
N ALA A 26 5.55 -3.18 -2.74
CA ALA A 26 5.66 -2.18 -1.67
C ALA A 26 4.34 -1.98 -0.92
N TYR A 27 3.21 -1.93 -1.63
CA TYR A 27 1.88 -1.87 -1.03
C TYR A 27 1.59 -3.08 -0.15
N GLY A 28 1.88 -4.29 -0.64
CA GLY A 28 1.67 -5.53 0.12
C GLY A 28 2.51 -5.60 1.41
N ILE A 29 3.77 -5.17 1.35
CA ILE A 29 4.65 -5.08 2.53
C ILE A 29 4.11 -4.05 3.53
N CYS A 30 3.75 -2.85 3.04
CA CYS A 30 3.20 -1.78 3.88
C CYS A 30 1.90 -2.20 4.58
N GLN A 31 0.98 -2.82 3.83
CA GLN A 31 -0.27 -3.39 4.36
C GLN A 31 -0.01 -4.43 5.45
N THR A 32 0.96 -5.32 5.22
CA THR A 32 1.36 -6.31 6.22
C THR A 32 1.80 -5.62 7.51
N GLY A 33 2.63 -4.58 7.39
CA GLY A 33 3.06 -3.72 8.50
C GLY A 33 1.89 -3.12 9.27
N CYS A 34 0.96 -2.44 8.58
CA CYS A 34 -0.23 -1.84 9.20
C CYS A 34 -1.07 -2.88 9.95
N ASN A 35 -1.28 -4.07 9.36
CA ASN A 35 -2.02 -5.15 10.01
C ASN A 35 -1.30 -5.68 11.27
N THR A 36 0.04 -5.84 11.24
CA THR A 36 0.79 -6.22 12.45
C THR A 36 0.63 -5.22 13.58
N VAL A 37 0.63 -3.91 13.27
CA VAL A 37 0.39 -2.86 14.27
C VAL A 37 -1.04 -2.92 14.79
N ALA A 38 -2.03 -3.16 13.93
CA ALA A 38 -3.41 -3.33 14.34
C ALA A 38 -3.59 -4.53 15.29
N VAL A 39 -2.95 -5.67 14.99
CA VAL A 39 -2.92 -6.85 15.87
C VAL A 39 -2.31 -6.51 17.23
N ALA A 40 -1.18 -5.79 17.26
CA ALA A 40 -0.55 -5.36 18.50
C ALA A 40 -1.43 -4.40 19.31
N CYS A 41 -2.09 -3.45 18.65
CA CYS A 41 -3.02 -2.50 19.27
C CYS A 41 -4.21 -3.22 19.92
N TYR A 42 -4.81 -4.17 19.20
CA TYR A 42 -5.88 -5.03 19.72
C TYR A 42 -5.42 -5.86 20.91
N ALA A 43 -4.24 -6.49 20.81
CA ALA A 43 -3.68 -7.30 21.89
C ALA A 43 -3.41 -6.47 23.15
N ALA A 44 -2.89 -5.24 22.99
CA ALA A 44 -2.70 -4.30 24.10
C ALA A 44 -4.03 -3.89 24.76
N ALA A 45 -5.12 -3.86 23.99
CA ALA A 45 -6.47 -3.65 24.50
C ALA A 45 -7.13 -4.92 25.07
N GLY A 46 -6.48 -6.08 24.99
CA GLY A 46 -7.01 -7.36 25.48
C GLY A 46 -7.98 -8.06 24.51
N PHE A 47 -7.97 -7.70 23.23
CA PHE A 47 -8.83 -8.29 22.20
C PHE A 47 -8.00 -9.01 21.13
N THR A 48 -8.63 -9.97 20.46
CA THR A 48 -8.08 -10.61 19.26
C THR A 48 -8.49 -9.80 18.03
N PHE A 49 -7.56 -9.53 17.12
CA PHE A 49 -7.86 -8.81 15.89
C PHE A 49 -8.92 -9.54 15.05
N GLY A 50 -9.90 -8.78 14.54
CA GLY A 50 -10.99 -9.31 13.71
C GLY A 50 -12.15 -9.95 14.47
N THR A 51 -12.12 -10.06 15.81
CA THR A 51 -13.21 -10.68 16.58
C THR A 51 -14.26 -9.69 17.09
N VAL A 52 -14.00 -8.38 16.97
CA VAL A 52 -14.90 -7.31 17.43
C VAL A 52 -15.70 -6.79 16.24
N VAL A 53 -17.02 -6.89 16.34
CA VAL A 53 -17.95 -6.30 15.36
C VAL A 53 -18.06 -4.80 15.59
N ALA A 54 -17.89 -4.00 14.53
CA ALA A 54 -18.09 -2.56 14.59
C ALA A 54 -19.58 -2.24 14.79
N ALA A 55 -19.95 -1.96 16.03
CA ALA A 55 -21.31 -1.61 16.45
C ALA A 55 -21.23 -0.47 17.48
N ALA A 56 -22.38 0.12 17.84
CA ALA A 56 -22.43 1.22 18.80
C ALA A 56 -21.81 0.89 20.18
N ALA A 57 -21.81 -0.40 20.57
CA ALA A 57 -21.20 -0.88 21.81
C ALA A 57 -19.74 -1.32 21.65
N ALA A 58 -19.10 -1.11 20.49
CA ALA A 58 -17.71 -1.49 20.28
C ALA A 58 -16.78 -0.70 21.21
N PRO A 59 -15.73 -1.34 21.78
CA PRO A 59 -14.78 -0.65 22.64
C PRO A 59 -14.10 0.51 21.89
N ALA A 60 -14.03 1.68 22.53
CA ALA A 60 -13.43 2.87 21.92
C ALA A 60 -11.97 2.66 21.49
N ALA A 61 -11.20 1.89 22.27
CA ALA A 61 -9.83 1.51 21.93
C ALA A 61 -9.76 0.75 20.59
N ILE A 62 -10.71 -0.16 20.35
CA ILE A 62 -10.77 -0.96 19.13
C ILE A 62 -11.18 -0.14 17.91
N LEU A 63 -12.15 0.77 18.08
CA LEU A 63 -12.48 1.74 17.04
C LEU A 63 -11.26 2.61 16.68
N GLY A 64 -10.48 3.01 17.68
CA GLY A 64 -9.20 3.72 17.50
C GLY A 64 -8.14 2.90 16.76
N CYS A 65 -7.95 1.62 17.11
CA CYS A 65 -7.02 0.75 16.39
C CYS A 65 -7.41 0.60 14.91
N ASN A 66 -8.71 0.47 14.62
CA ASN A 66 -9.20 0.32 13.25
C ASN A 66 -9.12 1.61 12.44
N SER A 67 -9.39 2.77 13.05
CA SER A 67 -9.22 4.04 12.36
C SER A 67 -7.75 4.28 12.00
N ALA A 68 -6.82 3.97 12.92
CA ALA A 68 -5.38 4.04 12.67
C ALA A 68 -4.94 3.07 11.56
N LEU A 69 -5.45 1.83 11.57
CA LEU A 69 -5.23 0.88 10.48
C LEU A 69 -5.70 1.45 9.13
N GLY A 70 -6.92 1.97 9.06
CA GLY A 70 -7.46 2.56 7.83
C GLY A 70 -6.62 3.72 7.30
N THR A 71 -6.16 4.62 8.19
CA THR A 71 -5.26 5.71 7.82
C THR A 71 -3.91 5.20 7.30
N CYS A 72 -3.33 4.20 7.96
CA CYS A 72 -2.08 3.57 7.53
C CYS A 72 -2.21 2.93 6.14
N SER A 73 -3.28 2.14 5.92
CA SER A 73 -3.58 1.50 4.64
C SER A 73 -3.80 2.51 3.51
N ALA A 74 -4.50 3.62 3.78
CA ALA A 74 -4.70 4.68 2.81
C ALA A 74 -3.38 5.36 2.42
N ALA A 75 -2.49 5.60 3.38
CA ALA A 75 -1.16 6.12 3.12
C ALA A 75 -0.30 5.14 2.30
N CYS A 76 -0.36 3.84 2.60
CA CYS A 76 0.29 2.80 1.80
C CYS A 76 -0.19 2.84 0.35
N ALA A 77 -1.51 2.95 0.11
CA ALA A 77 -2.06 3.02 -1.24
C ALA A 77 -1.59 4.29 -1.97
N ALA A 78 -1.63 5.45 -1.30
CA ALA A 78 -1.18 6.72 -1.89
C ALA A 78 0.30 6.68 -2.29
N THR A 79 1.15 6.11 -1.44
CA THR A 79 2.61 6.12 -1.64
C THR A 79 3.11 5.00 -2.55
N ALA A 80 2.49 3.83 -2.50
CA ALA A 80 2.97 2.65 -3.22
C ALA A 80 2.22 2.39 -4.53
N LEU A 81 0.96 2.83 -4.68
CA LEU A 81 0.17 2.57 -5.90
C LEU A 81 -0.03 3.81 -6.78
N ILE A 82 -0.14 5.00 -6.17
CA ILE A 82 -0.55 6.23 -6.89
C ILE A 82 0.66 7.13 -7.20
N ALA A 83 1.64 7.22 -6.29
CA ALA A 83 2.82 8.02 -6.52
C ALA A 83 3.76 7.35 -7.57
N PRO A 84 4.36 8.14 -8.49
CA PRO A 84 5.45 7.63 -9.33
C PRO A 84 6.60 7.20 -8.42
N ILE A 85 6.83 5.90 -8.34
CA ILE A 85 8.03 5.34 -7.73
C ILE A 85 9.24 5.72 -8.59
N PRO A 86 10.29 6.35 -8.03
CA PRO A 86 11.51 6.69 -8.77
C PRO A 86 12.25 5.44 -9.24
#